data_AF-A0A9D6R6R4-F1
#
_entry.id   AF-A0A9D6R6R4-F1
#
_cell.length_a   1.000
_cell.length_b   1.000
_cell.length_c   1.000
_cell.angle_alpha   90.00
_cell.angle_beta   90.00
_cell.angle_gamma   90.00
#
_symmetry.space_group_name_H-M   'P 1'
#
loop_
_entity.id
_entity.type
_entity.pdbx_description
1 polymer ?
#
loop_
_entity_poly.entity_id
_entity_poly.type
_entity_poly.pdbx_seq_one_letter_code
_entity_poly.pdbx_strand_id
1 'polypeptide(L)' 'MPIRGSAYRAEGNMTLRTLCANCGKSIPTEVGHAHPLDEAIEQETWGLVGVHGEVRTVFPTCTVCHDAGWRPPGFVGMN' A
#
# COMPACT_ATOMS: atom_id res chain seq x y z
N MET A 1 6.62 -11.28 33.42
CA MET A 1 7.28 -11.53 32.12
C MET A 1 7.11 -10.27 31.27
N PRO A 2 8.17 -9.51 30.94
CA PRO A 2 8.01 -8.34 30.08
C PRO A 2 7.89 -8.81 28.63
N ILE A 3 6.72 -8.63 28.04
CA ILE A 3 6.48 -8.76 26.60
C ILE A 3 7.30 -7.66 25.90
N ARG A 4 8.54 -7.98 25.52
CA ARG A 4 9.38 -7.14 24.67
C ARG A 4 9.03 -7.43 23.22
N GLY A 5 8.23 -6.55 22.65
CA GLY A 5 7.81 -6.60 21.26
C GLY A 5 6.53 -5.79 21.15
N SER A 6 6.53 -4.76 20.31
CA SER A 6 5.37 -3.90 20.07
C SER A 6 4.16 -4.77 19.69
N ALA A 7 3.25 -5.00 20.64
CA ALA A 7 2.01 -5.73 20.43
C ALA A 7 1.03 -5.01 19.47
N TYR A 8 1.40 -3.82 19.00
CA TYR A 8 0.70 -3.11 17.95
C TYR A 8 1.33 -3.46 16.61
N ARG A 9 0.73 -4.41 15.91
CA ARG A 9 0.81 -4.48 14.45
C ARG A 9 0.49 -3.10 13.87
N ALA A 10 1.23 -2.68 12.84
CA ALA A 10 0.89 -1.47 12.08
C ALA A 10 -0.56 -1.50 11.55
N GLU A 11 -1.16 -2.69 11.42
CA GLU A 11 -2.57 -2.90 11.09
C GLU A 11 -3.55 -2.10 11.97
N GLY A 12 -3.25 -1.93 13.26
CA GLY A 12 -4.06 -1.19 14.23
C GLY A 12 -3.68 0.30 14.37
N ASN A 13 -2.61 0.75 13.71
CA ASN A 13 -2.18 2.13 13.77
C ASN A 13 -2.76 2.91 12.57
N MET A 14 -3.83 3.66 12.81
CA MET A 14 -4.48 4.49 11.77
C MET A 14 -3.53 5.52 11.13
N THR A 15 -2.42 5.90 11.80
CA THR A 15 -1.42 6.82 11.22
C THR A 15 -0.54 6.18 10.15
N LEU A 16 -0.56 4.84 10.04
CA LEU A 16 0.17 4.05 9.03
C LEU A 16 -0.78 3.44 7.99
N ARG A 17 -1.97 4.02 7.82
CA ARG A 17 -2.93 3.64 6.79
C ARG A 17 -3.15 4.79 5.81
N THR A 18 -3.35 4.46 4.55
CA THR A 18 -3.72 5.37 3.47
C THR A 18 -4.98 4.86 2.78
N LEU A 19 -5.49 5.61 1.80
CA LEU A 19 -6.67 5.23 1.03
C LEU A 19 -6.25 4.82 -0.39
N CYS A 20 -6.86 3.77 -0.91
CA CYS A 20 -6.71 3.41 -2.30
C CYS A 20 -7.23 4.55 -3.20
N ALA A 21 -6.40 4.99 -4.13
CA ALA A 21 -6.70 6.07 -5.07
C ALA A 21 -7.91 5.78 -5.98
N ASN A 22 -8.26 4.50 -6.19
CA ASN A 22 -9.41 4.11 -7.00
C ASN A 22 -10.69 3.91 -6.17
N CYS A 23 -10.66 3.00 -5.20
CA CYS A 23 -11.87 2.56 -4.49
C CYS A 23 -12.04 3.17 -3.09
N GLY A 24 -11.09 3.98 -2.62
CA GLY A 24 -11.15 4.61 -1.28
C GLY A 24 -10.99 3.63 -0.12
N LYS A 25 -10.69 2.35 -0.37
CA LYS A 25 -10.45 1.36 0.68
C LYS A 25 -9.23 1.76 1.52
N SER A 26 -9.34 1.66 2.84
CA SER A 26 -8.19 1.85 3.74
C SER A 26 -7.20 0.70 3.62
N ILE A 27 -5.97 1.01 3.24
CA ILE A 27 -4.86 0.07 3.03
C ILE A 27 -3.64 0.49 3.86
N PRO A 28 -2.74 -0.43 4.24
CA PRO A 28 -1.50 -0.06 4.92
C PRO A 28 -0.65 0.88 4.04
N THR A 29 -0.02 1.89 4.65
CA THR A 29 0.86 2.85 3.96
C THR A 29 2.18 2.22 3.55
N GLU A 30 2.63 1.19 4.28
CA GLU A 30 3.84 0.45 3.98
C GLU A 30 3.56 -0.68 2.99
N VAL A 31 4.41 -0.82 1.98
CA VAL A 31 4.50 -2.04 1.17
C VAL A 31 4.99 -3.12 2.14
N GLY A 32 4.15 -4.10 2.47
CA GLY A 32 4.36 -5.04 3.58
C GLY A 32 5.83 -5.40 3.82
N HIS A 33 6.40 -4.91 4.91
CA HIS A 33 7.75 -5.27 5.31
C HIS A 33 7.71 -6.68 5.88
N ALA A 34 8.42 -7.60 5.23
CA ALA A 34 8.54 -8.99 5.66
C ALA A 34 8.99 -9.07 7.12
N HIS A 35 8.11 -9.56 8.00
CA HIS A 35 8.53 -9.98 9.33
C HIS A 35 9.15 -11.38 9.21
N PRO A 36 10.23 -11.69 9.95
CA PRO A 36 10.84 -13.03 9.97
C PRO A 36 9.92 -14.18 10.44
N LEU A 37 8.67 -13.88 10.83
CA LEU A 37 7.65 -14.82 11.29
C LEU A 37 6.44 -14.88 10.35
N ASP A 38 6.43 -14.11 9.26
CA ASP A 38 5.35 -14.19 8.28
C ASP A 38 5.50 -15.49 7.47
N GLU A 39 4.45 -16.31 7.46
CA GLU A 39 4.38 -17.50 6.59
C GLU A 39 4.36 -17.11 5.11
N ALA A 40 3.87 -15.91 4.77
CA ALA A 40 3.92 -15.32 3.45
C ALA A 40 3.94 -13.78 3.53
N ILE A 41 4.75 -13.14 2.70
CA ILE A 41 4.75 -11.68 2.53
C ILE A 41 3.70 -11.35 1.47
N GLU A 42 2.52 -10.90 1.89
CA GLU A 42 1.50 -10.45 0.95
C GLU A 42 1.59 -8.93 0.79
N GLN A 43 1.90 -8.49 -0.43
CA GLN A 43 1.88 -7.08 -0.77
C GLN A 43 0.43 -6.61 -0.90
N GLU A 44 -0.03 -5.79 0.06
CA GLU A 44 -1.41 -5.27 0.09
C GLU A 44 -1.57 -3.90 -0.61
N THR A 45 -0.47 -3.16 -0.76
CA THR A 45 -0.43 -1.80 -1.31
C THR A 45 0.57 -1.69 -2.45
N TRP A 46 0.14 -1.07 -3.55
CA TRP A 46 0.92 -0.82 -4.77
C TRP A 46 1.05 0.69 -4.98
N GLY A 47 2.28 1.20 -5.06
CA GLY A 47 2.56 2.60 -5.38
C GLY A 47 2.68 2.83 -6.88
N LEU A 48 1.57 3.15 -7.55
CA LEU A 48 1.58 3.37 -9.01
C LEU A 48 1.93 4.82 -9.34
N VAL A 49 2.90 5.04 -10.22
CA VAL A 49 3.30 6.40 -10.63
C VAL A 49 2.41 6.88 -11.76
N GLY A 50 1.75 8.02 -11.58
CA GLY A 50 0.95 8.69 -12.60
C GLY A 50 1.18 10.20 -12.59
N VAL A 51 0.33 10.93 -13.31
CA VAL A 51 0.37 12.39 -13.42
C VAL A 51 -0.93 12.99 -12.90
N HIS A 52 -0.82 13.97 -11.99
CA HIS A 52 -1.94 14.77 -11.50
C HIS A 52 -1.62 16.25 -11.68
N GLY A 53 -2.38 16.95 -12.53
CA GLY A 53 -2.16 18.38 -12.79
C GLY A 53 -0.72 18.70 -13.19
N GLU A 54 -0.16 17.94 -14.13
CA GLU A 54 1.23 18.08 -14.65
C GLU A 54 2.34 17.59 -13.70
N VAL A 55 2.03 17.20 -12.46
CA VAL A 55 3.00 16.68 -11.50
C VAL A 55 2.98 15.16 -11.46
N ARG A 56 4.17 14.52 -11.49
CA ARG A 56 4.30 13.08 -11.25
C ARG A 56 4.06 12.78 -9.77
N THR A 57 3.11 11.88 -9.50
CA THR A 57 2.65 11.53 -8.15
C THR A 57 2.51 10.01 -8.02
N VAL A 58 2.70 9.51 -6.80
CA VAL A 58 2.44 8.12 -6.42
C VAL A 58 0.98 7.96 -5.98
N PHE A 59 0.27 7.04 -6.62
CA PHE A 59 -1.11 6.68 -6.32
C PHE A 59 -1.13 5.34 -5.57
N PRO A 60 -1.39 5.34 -4.25
CA PRO A 60 -1.51 4.12 -3.47
C PRO A 60 -2.73 3.32 -3.94
N THR A 61 -2.53 2.05 -4.29
CA THR A 61 -3.54 1.19 -4.91
C THR A 61 -3.63 -0.13 -4.17
N CYS A 62 -4.83 -0.59 -3.82
CA CYS A 62 -4.99 -1.89 -3.19
C CYS A 62 -4.78 -3.01 -4.21
N THR A 63 -4.36 -4.20 -3.75
CA THR A 63 -4.13 -5.38 -4.60
C THR A 63 -5.33 -5.72 -5.48
N VAL A 64 -6.56 -5.61 -4.96
CA VAL A 64 -7.79 -5.86 -5.74
C VAL A 64 -7.91 -4.92 -6.95
N CYS A 65 -7.66 -3.62 -6.78
CA CYS A 65 -7.72 -2.67 -7.89
C CYS A 65 -6.53 -2.80 -8.83
N HIS A 66 -5.36 -3.10 -8.27
CA HIS A 66 -4.15 -3.36 -9.05
C HIS A 66 -4.33 -4.55 -10.00
N ASP A 67 -4.85 -5.66 -9.49
CA ASP A 67 -5.06 -6.92 -10.22
C ASP A 67 -6.24 -6.85 -11.17
N ALA A 68 -7.25 -6.03 -10.87
CA ALA A 68 -8.30 -5.66 -11.81
C ALA A 68 -7.79 -4.77 -12.97
N GLY A 69 -6.50 -4.40 -12.97
CA GLY A 69 -5.86 -3.65 -14.04
C GLY A 69 -6.03 -2.13 -13.95
N TRP A 70 -6.49 -1.60 -12.82
CA TRP A 70 -6.60 -0.15 -12.66
C TRP A 70 -5.22 0.51 -12.68
N ARG A 71 -5.08 1.63 -13.40
CA ARG A 71 -3.86 2.44 -13.46
C ARG A 71 -4.22 3.92 -13.35
N PRO A 72 -3.39 4.75 -12.69
CA PRO A 72 -3.64 6.18 -12.58
C PRO A 72 -3.49 6.90 -13.93
N PRO A 73 -4.03 8.12 -14.07
CA PRO A 73 -3.84 8.94 -15.26
C PRO A 73 -2.34 9.15 -15.56
N GLY A 74 -1.95 9.07 -16.84
CA GLY A 74 -0.55 9.23 -17.23
C GLY A 74 0.39 8.16 -16.65
N PHE A 75 -0.14 6.99 -16.28
CA PHE A 75 0.66 5.87 -15.80
C PHE A 75 1.75 5.53 -16.81
N VAL A 76 3.00 5.66 -16.36
CA VAL A 76 4.17 5.19 -17.10
C VAL A 76 4.47 3.83 -16.50
N GLY A 77 4.10 2.75 -17.20
CA GLY A 77 4.55 1.42 -16.81
C GLY A 77 6.08 1.43 -16.74
N MET A 78 6.64 1.04 -15.60
CA MET A 78 8.06 0.72 -15.53
C MET A 78 8.27 -0.48 -16.46
N ASN A 79 8.77 -0.18 -17.67
CA ASN A 79 9.20 -1.15 -18.66
C ASN A 79 10.61 -1.62 -18.29
#